data_AF-A0A2M8L450-F1
#
_entry.id   AF-A0A2M8L450-F1
#
_cell.length_a   1.000
_cell.length_b   1.000
_cell.length_c   1.000
_cell.angle_alpha   90.00
_cell.angle_beta   90.00
_cell.angle_gamma   90.00
#
_symmetry.space_group_name_H-M   'P 1'
#
loop_
_entity.id
_entity.type
_entity.pdbx_description
1 polymer ?
#
loop_
_entity_poly.entity_id
_entity_poly.type
_entity_poly.pdbx_seq_one_letter_code
_entity_poly.pdbx_strand_id
1 'polypeptide(L)'
;MIKTNLIFDLGFHNGDDSDFYLKKGFKVVAVEANPELISNGMERFQKDIDKKRLIIINKAVSNNLGRVNFYIHPTKSDWGSCDQGMAESDGSKSKTVSVETISLIDLCKEFGIPRYVKVDIEGCDAMVAKQLSSLENKPQFVSFEISKQNYKEIFSWLNVAGYKKFQLVNQLNNPDRKPEEAQTVTEGKKIDYQFTKYSSGFFGNDLPNDKWLSYKEALTRYEKYKELKIIDNKELVLGWLDLHASL
;
A
#
# COMPACT_ATOMS: atom_id res chain seq x y z
N MET A 1 15.38 -15.13 4.99
CA MET A 1 15.33 -15.51 3.56
C MET A 1 14.14 -14.81 2.90
N ILE A 2 14.34 -14.17 1.75
CA ILE A 2 13.28 -13.47 1.01
C ILE A 2 12.35 -14.51 0.37
N LYS A 3 11.03 -14.33 0.51
CA LYS A 3 10.00 -15.18 -0.09
C LYS A 3 9.49 -14.55 -1.38
N THR A 4 9.88 -15.12 -2.51
CA THR A 4 9.56 -14.59 -3.85
C THR A 4 8.09 -14.67 -4.22
N ASN A 5 7.27 -15.45 -3.51
CA ASN A 5 5.84 -15.64 -3.76
C ASN A 5 4.93 -15.09 -2.63
N LEU A 6 5.45 -14.24 -1.76
CA LEU A 6 4.71 -13.65 -0.64
C LEU A 6 4.56 -12.14 -0.82
N ILE A 7 3.37 -11.62 -0.58
CA ILE A 7 3.04 -10.19 -0.59
C ILE A 7 2.45 -9.80 0.75
N PHE A 8 2.83 -8.63 1.26
CA PHE A 8 2.11 -7.97 2.35
C PHE A 8 1.23 -6.86 1.79
N ASP A 9 -0.03 -6.87 2.19
CA ASP A 9 -1.04 -5.87 1.84
C ASP A 9 -1.45 -5.14 3.13
N LEU A 10 -0.83 -3.99 3.40
CA LEU A 10 -1.07 -3.22 4.62
C LEU A 10 -2.08 -2.11 4.30
N GLY A 11 -3.27 -2.21 4.89
CA GLY A 11 -4.43 -1.43 4.45
C GLY A 11 -5.25 -2.19 3.43
N PHE A 12 -5.70 -3.39 3.81
CA PHE A 12 -6.41 -4.31 2.93
C PHE A 12 -7.73 -3.75 2.41
N HIS A 13 -8.42 -2.92 3.21
CA HIS A 13 -9.71 -2.33 2.86
C HIS A 13 -10.73 -3.37 2.36
N ASN A 14 -11.21 -3.28 1.13
CA ASN A 14 -12.12 -4.24 0.51
C ASN A 14 -11.40 -5.45 -0.12
N GLY A 15 -10.07 -5.43 -0.17
CA GLY A 15 -9.22 -6.52 -0.68
C GLY A 15 -8.99 -6.51 -2.19
N ASP A 16 -9.20 -5.39 -2.86
CA ASP A 16 -9.07 -5.27 -4.33
C ASP A 16 -7.62 -5.54 -4.79
N ASP A 17 -6.64 -5.08 -4.03
CA ASP A 17 -5.22 -5.37 -4.24
C ASP A 17 -4.90 -6.85 -3.97
N SER A 18 -5.36 -7.37 -2.82
CA SER A 18 -5.23 -8.78 -2.48
C SER A 18 -5.82 -9.71 -3.54
N ASP A 19 -6.99 -9.41 -4.11
CA ASP A 19 -7.60 -10.18 -5.21
C ASP A 19 -6.68 -10.23 -6.44
N PHE A 20 -6.13 -9.07 -6.82
CA PHE A 20 -5.16 -8.99 -7.91
C PHE A 20 -3.94 -9.88 -7.63
N TYR A 21 -3.30 -9.71 -6.48
CA TYR A 21 -2.11 -10.50 -6.08
C TYR A 21 -2.39 -12.01 -6.03
N LEU A 22 -3.55 -12.42 -5.52
CA LEU A 22 -3.97 -13.82 -5.47
C LEU A 22 -4.17 -14.39 -6.87
N LYS A 23 -4.81 -13.67 -7.79
CA LYS A 23 -4.99 -14.10 -9.20
C LYS A 23 -3.65 -14.20 -9.94
N LYS A 24 -2.72 -13.31 -9.62
CA LYS A 24 -1.31 -13.35 -10.07
C LYS A 24 -0.54 -14.56 -9.51
N GLY A 25 -1.09 -15.27 -8.53
CA GLY A 25 -0.56 -16.53 -8.00
C GLY A 25 0.28 -16.39 -6.73
N PHE A 26 0.29 -15.21 -6.10
CA PHE A 26 1.00 -14.98 -4.85
C PHE A 26 0.21 -15.52 -3.65
N LYS A 27 0.92 -15.68 -2.54
CA LYS A 27 0.33 -15.71 -1.19
C LYS A 27 0.33 -14.30 -0.62
N VAL A 28 -0.71 -13.95 0.11
CA VAL A 28 -0.89 -12.61 0.67
C VAL A 28 -1.11 -12.70 2.17
N VAL A 29 -0.40 -11.86 2.92
CA VAL A 29 -0.77 -11.50 4.30
C VAL A 29 -1.30 -10.09 4.27
N ALA A 30 -2.58 -9.96 4.55
CA ALA A 30 -3.33 -8.73 4.53
C ALA A 30 -3.59 -8.24 5.96
N VAL A 31 -3.44 -6.94 6.20
CA VAL A 31 -3.66 -6.33 7.52
C VAL A 31 -4.67 -5.20 7.38
N GLU A 32 -5.71 -5.22 8.21
CA GLU A 32 -6.75 -4.20 8.26
C GLU A 32 -7.24 -3.99 9.69
N ALA A 33 -7.40 -2.72 10.08
CA ALA A 33 -7.84 -2.34 11.41
C ALA A 33 -9.37 -2.38 11.56
N ASN A 34 -10.11 -2.05 10.51
CA ASN A 34 -11.56 -2.01 10.53
C ASN A 34 -12.18 -3.42 10.60
N PRO A 35 -12.83 -3.81 11.71
CA PRO A 35 -13.39 -5.15 11.88
C PRO A 35 -14.54 -5.47 10.91
N GLU A 36 -15.24 -4.46 10.40
CA GLU A 36 -16.31 -4.66 9.41
C GLU A 36 -15.73 -5.08 8.06
N LEU A 37 -14.66 -4.40 7.63
CA LEU A 37 -13.96 -4.73 6.38
C LEU A 37 -13.31 -6.12 6.44
N ILE A 38 -12.78 -6.51 7.61
CA ILE A 38 -12.30 -7.87 7.85
C ILE A 38 -13.43 -8.88 7.66
N SER A 39 -14.60 -8.64 8.27
CA SER A 39 -15.73 -9.57 8.19
C SER A 39 -16.15 -9.79 6.73
N ASN A 40 -16.24 -8.70 5.95
CA ASN A 40 -16.53 -8.75 4.52
C ASN A 40 -15.43 -9.46 3.73
N GLY A 41 -14.16 -9.23 4.07
CA GLY A 41 -13.01 -9.88 3.46
C GLY A 41 -12.98 -11.39 3.72
N MET A 42 -13.30 -11.82 4.94
CA MET A 42 -13.38 -13.25 5.30
C MET A 42 -14.41 -13.97 4.44
N GLU A 43 -15.58 -13.36 4.22
CA GLU A 43 -16.61 -13.91 3.33
C GLU A 43 -16.15 -13.91 1.86
N ARG A 44 -15.70 -12.75 1.35
CA ARG A 44 -15.27 -12.58 -0.05
C ARG A 44 -14.16 -13.56 -0.44
N PHE A 45 -13.19 -13.79 0.45
CA PHE A 45 -11.98 -14.55 0.17
C PHE A 45 -11.93 -15.93 0.85
N GLN A 46 -13.07 -16.46 1.30
CA GLN A 46 -13.15 -17.75 2.01
C GLN A 46 -12.36 -18.86 1.30
N LYS A 47 -12.50 -19.00 -0.02
CA LYS A 47 -11.80 -20.02 -0.81
C LYS A 47 -10.28 -19.89 -0.77
N ASP A 48 -9.75 -18.68 -0.70
CA ASP A 48 -8.30 -18.42 -0.67
C ASP A 48 -7.72 -18.54 0.73
N ILE A 49 -8.52 -18.23 1.74
CA ILE A 49 -8.22 -18.48 3.15
C ILE A 49 -8.15 -19.99 3.41
N ASP A 50 -9.14 -20.76 2.95
CA ASP A 50 -9.18 -22.22 3.10
C ASP A 50 -7.95 -22.89 2.44
N LYS A 51 -7.52 -22.35 1.30
CA LYS A 51 -6.32 -22.79 0.57
C LYS A 51 -5.01 -22.24 1.16
N LYS A 52 -5.06 -21.47 2.24
CA LYS A 52 -3.90 -20.82 2.89
C LYS A 52 -3.08 -19.96 1.91
N ARG A 53 -3.77 -19.33 0.95
CA ARG A 53 -3.18 -18.34 0.04
C ARG A 53 -3.36 -16.93 0.56
N LEU A 54 -4.41 -16.67 1.34
CA LEU A 54 -4.64 -15.40 2.02
C LEU A 54 -4.69 -15.62 3.53
N ILE A 55 -4.03 -14.74 4.27
CA ILE A 55 -4.20 -14.57 5.71
C ILE A 55 -4.65 -13.14 5.93
N ILE A 56 -5.77 -12.92 6.61
CA ILE A 56 -6.26 -11.59 6.96
C ILE A 56 -6.10 -11.40 8.47
N ILE A 57 -5.41 -10.32 8.86
CA ILE A 57 -5.09 -9.98 10.25
C ILE A 57 -5.86 -8.72 10.65
N ASN A 58 -6.78 -8.84 11.62
CA ASN A 58 -7.50 -7.68 12.15
C ASN A 58 -6.68 -6.92 13.19
N LYS A 59 -5.74 -6.10 12.72
CA LYS A 59 -4.85 -5.27 13.55
C LYS A 59 -4.53 -3.97 12.84
N ALA A 60 -4.17 -2.94 13.60
CA ALA A 60 -3.54 -1.76 13.05
C ALA A 60 -2.03 -2.00 12.88
N VAL A 61 -1.46 -1.53 11.77
CA VAL A 61 0.00 -1.52 11.64
C VAL A 61 0.56 -0.40 12.52
N SER A 62 1.45 -0.73 13.46
CA SER A 62 2.04 0.24 14.39
C SER A 62 3.42 -0.16 14.90
N ASN A 63 4.18 0.81 15.40
CA ASN A 63 5.38 0.59 16.22
C ASN A 63 5.03 0.39 17.71
N ASN A 64 3.86 0.84 18.14
CA ASN A 64 3.44 0.73 19.53
C ASN A 64 2.81 -0.65 19.75
N LEU A 65 3.35 -1.43 20.69
CA LEU A 65 2.75 -2.70 21.09
C LEU A 65 1.47 -2.45 21.90
N GLY A 66 0.52 -3.39 21.78
CA GLY A 66 -0.72 -3.37 22.54
C GLY A 66 -1.90 -2.94 21.67
N ARG A 67 -2.63 -1.92 22.12
CA ARG A 67 -3.86 -1.46 21.46
C ARG A 67 -3.79 0.02 21.16
N VAL A 68 -4.36 0.41 20.03
CA VAL A 68 -4.50 1.80 19.59
C VAL A 68 -5.97 2.10 19.29
N ASN A 69 -6.29 3.39 19.29
CA ASN A 69 -7.55 3.84 18.71
C ASN A 69 -7.42 3.83 17.19
N PHE A 70 -8.46 3.35 16.54
CA PHE A 70 -8.66 3.44 15.10
C PHE A 70 -9.99 4.15 14.86
N TYR A 71 -9.99 5.09 13.93
CA TYR A 71 -11.07 6.03 13.68
C TYR A 71 -11.68 5.69 12.32
N ILE A 72 -12.88 5.12 12.35
CA ILE A 72 -13.62 4.69 11.15
C ILE A 72 -14.44 5.88 10.66
N HIS A 73 -14.16 6.35 9.46
CA HIS A 73 -14.94 7.40 8.82
C HIS A 73 -16.37 6.89 8.52
N PRO A 74 -17.43 7.69 8.75
CA PRO A 74 -18.82 7.21 8.66
C PRO A 74 -19.30 6.80 7.26
N THR A 75 -18.80 7.43 6.20
CA THR A 75 -19.26 7.20 4.81
C THR A 75 -18.18 6.82 3.79
N LYS A 76 -16.90 7.02 4.11
CA LYS A 76 -15.75 6.74 3.24
C LYS A 76 -14.91 5.65 3.90
N SER A 77 -15.18 4.40 3.57
CA SER A 77 -14.54 3.26 4.24
C SER A 77 -13.02 3.19 4.02
N ASP A 78 -12.54 3.85 2.97
CA ASP A 78 -11.14 4.04 2.61
C ASP A 78 -10.42 5.08 3.50
N TRP A 79 -11.13 5.91 4.27
CA TRP A 79 -10.52 7.00 5.06
C TRP A 79 -10.26 6.62 6.53
N GLY A 80 -10.36 5.34 6.89
CA GLY A 80 -10.12 4.89 8.25
C GLY A 80 -8.65 5.02 8.65
N SER A 81 -8.34 5.60 9.82
CA SER A 81 -6.96 5.85 10.23
C SER A 81 -6.74 5.71 11.74
N CYS A 82 -5.49 5.47 12.16
CA CYS A 82 -5.06 5.63 13.55
C CYS A 82 -4.83 7.10 13.93
N ASP A 83 -4.86 8.02 12.97
CA ASP A 83 -4.85 9.46 13.19
C ASP A 83 -6.29 10.01 13.05
N GLN A 84 -6.85 10.50 14.16
CA GLN A 84 -8.19 11.07 14.17
C GLN A 84 -8.31 12.27 13.22
N GLY A 85 -7.30 13.14 13.17
CA GLY A 85 -7.33 14.32 12.31
C GLY A 85 -7.35 13.96 10.83
N MET A 86 -6.77 12.80 10.46
CA MET A 86 -6.85 12.26 9.11
C MET A 86 -8.25 11.72 8.81
N ALA A 87 -8.77 10.87 9.69
CA ALA A 87 -10.11 10.27 9.54
C ALA A 87 -11.25 11.30 9.58
N GLU A 88 -11.02 12.48 10.15
CA GLU A 88 -11.99 13.58 10.28
C GLU A 88 -11.60 14.81 9.46
N SER A 89 -10.72 14.64 8.46
CA SER A 89 -10.13 15.75 7.68
C SER A 89 -11.14 16.56 6.85
N ASP A 90 -12.34 16.02 6.59
CA ASP A 90 -13.44 16.74 5.94
C ASP A 90 -14.47 17.34 6.93
N GLY A 91 -14.19 17.27 8.23
CA GLY A 91 -15.07 17.73 9.30
C GLY A 91 -16.11 16.70 9.76
N SER A 92 -16.12 15.49 9.18
CA SER A 92 -16.94 14.37 9.66
C SER A 92 -16.53 13.91 11.07
N LYS A 93 -17.44 13.26 11.79
CA LYS A 93 -17.13 12.60 13.06
C LYS A 93 -16.96 11.10 12.85
N SER A 94 -15.79 10.60 13.19
CA SER A 94 -15.42 9.20 13.08
C SER A 94 -16.01 8.37 14.22
N LYS A 95 -16.16 7.07 13.98
CA LYS A 95 -16.42 6.07 15.03
C LYS A 95 -15.09 5.52 15.51
N THR A 96 -14.79 5.67 16.79
CA THR A 96 -13.58 5.09 17.39
C THR A 96 -13.80 3.62 17.74
N VAL A 97 -12.84 2.78 17.38
CA VAL A 97 -12.70 1.41 17.85
C VAL A 97 -11.29 1.21 18.41
N SER A 98 -11.14 0.37 19.43
CA SER A 98 -9.84 -0.04 19.92
C SER A 98 -9.42 -1.32 19.22
N VAL A 99 -8.22 -1.37 18.65
CA VAL A 99 -7.70 -2.53 17.91
C VAL A 99 -6.31 -2.89 18.39
N GLU A 100 -5.95 -4.17 18.31
CA GLU A 100 -4.57 -4.59 18.55
C GLU A 100 -3.64 -4.10 17.45
N THR A 101 -2.36 -3.99 17.76
CA THR A 101 -1.34 -3.58 16.81
C THR A 101 -0.44 -4.73 16.36
N ILE A 102 0.17 -4.56 15.19
CA ILE A 102 1.25 -5.40 14.68
C ILE A 102 2.27 -4.53 13.95
N SER A 103 3.56 -4.84 14.08
CA SER A 103 4.62 -4.13 13.34
C SER A 103 4.98 -4.86 12.05
N LEU A 104 5.54 -4.15 11.06
CA LEU A 104 6.15 -4.78 9.89
C LEU A 104 7.27 -5.74 10.31
N ILE A 105 8.03 -5.39 11.35
CA ILE A 105 9.07 -6.25 11.90
C ILE A 105 8.48 -7.59 12.38
N ASP A 106 7.36 -7.56 13.09
CA ASP A 106 6.73 -8.79 13.59
C ASP A 106 6.09 -9.61 12.47
N LEU A 107 5.45 -8.97 11.48
CA LEU A 107 5.01 -9.64 10.25
C LEU A 107 6.18 -10.34 9.55
N CYS A 108 7.32 -9.66 9.43
CA CYS A 108 8.53 -10.22 8.81
C CYS A 108 9.11 -11.39 9.61
N LYS A 109 9.08 -11.32 10.95
CA LYS A 109 9.51 -12.44 11.82
C LYS A 109 8.60 -13.65 11.67
N GLU A 110 7.30 -13.44 11.63
CA GLU A 110 6.30 -14.51 11.59
C GLU A 110 6.21 -15.15 10.19
N PHE A 111 6.11 -14.33 9.14
CA PHE A 111 5.83 -14.80 7.79
C PHE A 111 7.05 -14.79 6.86
N GLY A 112 8.18 -14.18 7.26
CA GLY A 112 9.36 -13.96 6.43
C GLY A 112 9.31 -12.65 5.65
N ILE A 113 10.42 -12.31 4.98
CA ILE A 113 10.51 -11.09 4.16
C ILE A 113 9.75 -11.31 2.83
N PRO A 114 8.72 -10.50 2.51
CA PRO A 114 7.94 -10.69 1.29
C PRO A 114 8.69 -10.22 0.03
N ARG A 115 8.19 -10.62 -1.13
CA ARG A 115 8.56 -10.10 -2.45
C ARG A 115 8.23 -8.62 -2.56
N TYR A 116 7.03 -8.26 -2.08
CA TYR A 116 6.42 -6.95 -2.23
C TYR A 116 5.63 -6.56 -0.98
N VAL A 117 5.65 -5.28 -0.62
CA VAL A 117 4.81 -4.69 0.43
C VAL A 117 4.04 -3.52 -0.16
N LYS A 118 2.71 -3.58 -0.14
CA LYS A 118 1.83 -2.43 -0.36
C LYS A 118 1.50 -1.78 0.98
N VAL A 119 1.60 -0.47 1.06
CA VAL A 119 1.32 0.32 2.26
C VAL A 119 0.38 1.46 1.90
N ASP A 120 -0.79 1.41 2.51
CA ASP A 120 -1.86 2.40 2.34
C ASP A 120 -2.74 2.37 3.58
N ILE A 121 -2.20 2.92 4.67
CA ILE A 121 -2.81 2.89 6.01
C ILE A 121 -3.18 4.29 6.48
N GLU A 122 -3.50 5.16 5.52
CA GLU A 122 -4.10 6.48 5.70
C GLU A 122 -3.38 7.36 6.73
N GLY A 123 -2.09 7.62 6.51
CA GLY A 123 -1.31 8.60 7.27
C GLY A 123 -0.27 8.01 8.23
N CYS A 124 -0.30 6.71 8.47
CA CYS A 124 0.70 6.01 9.30
C CYS A 124 1.86 5.39 8.48
N ASP A 125 1.95 5.72 7.19
CA ASP A 125 2.77 5.05 6.19
C ASP A 125 4.27 5.28 6.39
N ALA A 126 4.68 6.51 6.75
CA ALA A 126 6.08 6.87 7.00
C ALA A 126 6.72 6.03 8.10
N MET A 127 5.94 5.60 9.09
CA MET A 127 6.40 4.69 10.15
C MET A 127 6.78 3.32 9.58
N VAL A 128 6.04 2.79 8.60
CA VAL A 128 6.37 1.53 7.93
C VAL A 128 7.66 1.69 7.10
N ALA A 129 7.83 2.81 6.40
CA ALA A 129 9.07 3.13 5.69
C ALA A 129 10.28 3.15 6.64
N LYS A 130 10.12 3.74 7.83
CA LYS A 130 11.16 3.71 8.88
C LYS A 130 11.47 2.28 9.35
N GLN A 131 10.46 1.44 9.56
CA GLN A 131 10.68 0.02 9.91
C GLN A 131 11.42 -0.74 8.82
N LEU A 132 11.16 -0.48 7.53
CA LEU A 132 11.93 -1.10 6.44
C LEU A 132 13.43 -0.83 6.55
N SER A 133 13.82 0.36 7.04
CA SER A 133 15.23 0.75 7.18
C SER A 133 15.97 -0.04 8.26
N SER A 134 15.27 -0.58 9.26
CA SER A 134 15.86 -1.39 10.33
C SER A 134 15.91 -2.89 10.01
N LEU A 135 15.27 -3.34 8.94
CA LEU A 135 15.36 -4.74 8.51
C LEU A 135 16.71 -5.02 7.87
N GLU A 136 17.36 -6.12 8.26
CA GLU A 136 18.59 -6.60 7.61
C GLU A 136 18.34 -6.93 6.13
N ASN A 137 17.34 -7.77 5.87
CA ASN A 137 16.87 -8.14 4.55
C ASN A 137 15.56 -7.43 4.24
N LYS A 138 15.41 -6.89 3.03
CA LYS A 138 14.29 -6.03 2.66
C LYS A 138 13.49 -6.63 1.50
N PRO A 139 12.18 -6.32 1.41
CA PRO A 139 11.40 -6.62 0.21
C PRO A 139 12.09 -6.06 -1.03
N GLN A 140 12.02 -6.76 -2.15
CA GLN A 140 12.60 -6.23 -3.39
C GLN A 140 11.82 -5.01 -3.88
N PHE A 141 10.51 -5.02 -3.68
CA PHE A 141 9.63 -3.94 -4.08
C PHE A 141 8.75 -3.48 -2.93
N VAL A 142 8.41 -2.20 -2.93
CA VAL A 142 7.40 -1.64 -2.03
C VAL A 142 6.58 -0.58 -2.76
N SER A 143 5.35 -0.34 -2.31
CA SER A 143 4.52 0.81 -2.70
C SER A 143 3.95 1.49 -1.48
N PHE A 144 3.88 2.82 -1.54
CA PHE A 144 3.36 3.69 -0.51
C PHE A 144 2.41 4.71 -1.12
N GLU A 145 1.22 4.87 -0.55
CA GLU A 145 0.42 6.07 -0.82
C GLU A 145 1.18 7.30 -0.27
N ILE A 146 1.41 8.32 -1.11
CA ILE A 146 2.20 9.51 -0.71
C ILE A 146 1.38 10.79 -0.71
N SER A 147 0.05 10.70 -0.76
CA SER A 147 -0.84 11.87 -0.88
C SER A 147 -0.74 12.84 0.32
N LYS A 148 -0.37 12.31 1.50
CA LYS A 148 -0.31 13.02 2.78
C LYS A 148 0.96 13.87 2.97
N GLN A 149 1.02 14.65 4.04
CA GLN A 149 2.09 15.63 4.28
C GLN A 149 3.46 15.00 4.58
N ASN A 150 3.49 13.78 5.12
CA ASN A 150 4.70 13.05 5.52
C ASN A 150 5.44 12.37 4.35
N TYR A 151 5.11 12.67 3.10
CA TYR A 151 5.75 12.06 1.93
C TYR A 151 7.28 12.16 1.94
N LYS A 152 7.84 13.29 2.42
CA LYS A 152 9.30 13.49 2.49
C LYS A 152 9.98 12.46 3.39
N GLU A 153 9.31 12.06 4.47
CA GLU A 153 9.80 11.01 5.36
C GLU A 153 9.79 9.65 4.67
N ILE A 154 8.73 9.33 3.93
CA ILE A 154 8.65 8.08 3.16
C ILE A 154 9.83 8.00 2.18
N PHE A 155 10.03 9.03 1.35
CA PHE A 155 11.17 9.12 0.44
C PHE A 155 12.50 8.91 1.18
N SER A 156 12.72 9.65 2.27
CA SER A 156 13.97 9.63 3.02
C SER A 156 14.25 8.24 3.61
N TRP A 157 13.26 7.63 4.26
CA TRP A 157 13.40 6.31 4.87
C TRP A 157 13.60 5.21 3.84
N LEU A 158 12.95 5.27 2.68
CA LEU A 158 13.21 4.32 1.60
C LEU A 158 14.64 4.46 1.05
N ASN A 159 15.15 5.68 0.89
CA ASN A 159 16.54 5.87 0.48
C ASN A 159 17.54 5.35 1.54
N VAL A 160 17.28 5.60 2.83
CA VAL A 160 18.08 5.06 3.95
C VAL A 160 18.00 3.53 4.02
N ALA A 161 16.83 2.95 3.73
CA ALA A 161 16.65 1.51 3.62
C ALA A 161 17.38 0.91 2.41
N GLY A 162 17.91 1.73 1.50
CA GLY A 162 18.76 1.28 0.39
C GLY A 162 18.03 1.10 -0.93
N TYR A 163 16.75 1.45 -1.04
CA TYR A 163 16.04 1.48 -2.32
C TYR A 163 16.68 2.51 -3.26
N LYS A 164 16.91 2.13 -4.52
CA LYS A 164 17.66 2.93 -5.50
C LYS A 164 16.83 3.41 -6.67
N LYS A 165 15.74 2.71 -6.98
CA LYS A 165 14.85 3.04 -8.10
C LYS A 165 13.47 3.36 -7.57
N PHE A 166 12.87 4.42 -8.11
CA PHE A 166 11.57 4.92 -7.67
C PHE A 166 10.65 5.13 -8.88
N GLN A 167 9.36 4.89 -8.74
CA GLN A 167 8.39 5.16 -9.79
C GLN A 167 7.15 5.81 -9.17
N LEU A 168 6.68 6.89 -9.80
CA LEU A 168 5.46 7.59 -9.41
C LEU A 168 4.31 7.09 -10.27
N VAL A 169 3.27 6.54 -9.63
CA VAL A 169 2.14 5.92 -10.34
C VAL A 169 0.86 6.65 -9.98
N ASN A 170 0.21 7.25 -10.98
CA ASN A 170 -1.09 7.89 -10.78
C ASN A 170 -2.18 6.84 -10.64
N GLN A 171 -2.82 6.84 -9.48
CA GLN A 171 -3.81 5.86 -9.06
C GLN A 171 -5.19 6.09 -9.69
N LEU A 172 -5.50 7.35 -10.06
CA LEU A 172 -6.74 7.67 -10.77
C LEU A 172 -6.87 6.91 -12.09
N ASN A 173 -5.75 6.58 -12.73
CA ASN A 173 -5.73 5.92 -14.02
C ASN A 173 -5.99 4.41 -13.92
N ASN A 174 -5.97 3.81 -12.73
CA ASN A 174 -6.02 2.35 -12.58
C ASN A 174 -7.25 1.72 -13.25
N PRO A 175 -8.48 2.24 -13.11
CA PRO A 175 -9.64 1.71 -13.82
C PRO A 175 -9.51 1.68 -15.35
N ASP A 176 -8.65 2.51 -15.94
CA ASP A 176 -8.47 2.58 -17.39
C ASP A 176 -7.22 1.83 -17.88
N ARG A 177 -6.39 1.30 -16.97
CA ARG A 177 -5.19 0.55 -17.32
C ARG A 177 -5.54 -0.78 -17.96
N LYS A 178 -4.92 -1.06 -19.11
CA LYS A 178 -5.11 -2.34 -19.81
C LYS A 178 -4.01 -3.34 -19.44
N PRO A 179 -4.32 -4.66 -19.40
CA PRO A 179 -3.33 -5.70 -19.13
C PRO A 179 -2.15 -5.70 -20.13
N GLU A 180 -2.37 -5.23 -21.35
CA GLU A 180 -1.37 -5.15 -22.41
C GLU A 180 -0.34 -4.02 -22.20
N GLU A 181 -0.64 -3.07 -21.32
CA GLU A 181 0.31 -2.03 -20.91
C GLU A 181 1.34 -2.56 -19.89
N ALA A 182 1.07 -3.71 -19.27
CA ALA A 182 2.03 -4.41 -18.44
C ALA A 182 3.09 -5.09 -19.31
N GLN A 183 4.33 -4.98 -18.88
CA GLN A 183 5.53 -5.21 -19.66
C GLN A 183 5.76 -6.66 -20.17
N THR A 184 6.86 -6.83 -20.92
CA THR A 184 7.39 -8.12 -21.39
C THR A 184 7.77 -9.09 -20.27
N VAL A 185 8.01 -8.59 -19.06
CA VAL A 185 8.27 -9.38 -17.84
C VAL A 185 7.09 -9.24 -16.91
N THR A 186 6.61 -10.38 -16.38
CA THR A 186 5.41 -10.42 -15.54
C THR A 186 5.77 -10.85 -14.11
N GLU A 187 5.34 -10.10 -13.10
CA GLU A 187 5.32 -10.58 -11.71
C GLU A 187 4.33 -11.74 -11.61
N GLY A 188 4.73 -12.94 -11.21
CA GLY A 188 3.81 -14.08 -11.14
C GLY A 188 3.17 -14.42 -12.50
N LYS A 189 1.83 -14.62 -12.53
CA LYS A 189 1.09 -15.07 -13.73
C LYS A 189 0.56 -13.91 -14.56
N LYS A 190 0.53 -14.07 -15.88
CA LYS A 190 -0.25 -13.18 -16.77
C LYS A 190 -1.74 -13.46 -16.56
N ILE A 191 -2.51 -12.42 -16.30
CA ILE A 191 -3.96 -12.48 -16.10
C ILE A 191 -4.62 -11.35 -16.87
N ASP A 192 -5.85 -11.57 -17.30
CA ASP A 192 -6.75 -10.50 -17.70
C ASP A 192 -7.44 -9.97 -16.43
N TYR A 193 -7.14 -8.72 -16.07
CA TYR A 193 -7.63 -8.12 -14.82
C TYR A 193 -8.01 -6.66 -15.05
N GLN A 194 -9.23 -6.33 -14.66
CA GLN A 194 -9.75 -4.98 -14.68
C GLN A 194 -9.62 -4.40 -13.27
N PHE A 195 -8.75 -3.39 -13.11
CA PHE A 195 -8.61 -2.71 -11.83
C PHE A 195 -9.87 -1.89 -11.50
N THR A 196 -10.13 -1.76 -10.20
CA THR A 196 -11.17 -0.89 -9.67
C THR A 196 -10.57 0.45 -9.25
N LYS A 197 -11.41 1.39 -8.86
CA LYS A 197 -10.98 2.67 -8.27
C LYS A 197 -10.27 2.51 -6.91
N TYR A 198 -10.33 1.33 -6.29
CA TYR A 198 -9.70 1.01 -5.01
C TYR A 198 -8.43 0.15 -5.16
N SER A 199 -8.02 -0.17 -6.38
CA SER A 199 -6.79 -0.91 -6.64
C SER A 199 -5.59 0.04 -6.68
N SER A 200 -4.43 -0.40 -6.20
CA SER A 200 -3.13 0.27 -6.37
C SER A 200 -2.48 0.05 -7.74
N GLY A 201 -3.04 -0.88 -8.54
CA GLY A 201 -2.60 -1.15 -9.92
C GLY A 201 -1.46 -2.16 -10.02
N PHE A 202 -0.65 -2.03 -11.09
CA PHE A 202 0.49 -2.90 -11.32
C PHE A 202 1.58 -2.72 -10.25
N PHE A 203 2.38 -3.77 -10.00
CA PHE A 203 3.46 -3.73 -9.01
C PHE A 203 4.72 -4.43 -9.51
N GLY A 204 5.85 -4.15 -8.84
CA GLY A 204 7.13 -4.80 -9.13
C GLY A 204 7.52 -4.69 -10.61
N ASN A 205 7.86 -5.82 -11.22
CA ASN A 205 8.23 -5.87 -12.64
C ASN A 205 7.06 -5.61 -13.62
N ASP A 206 5.80 -5.64 -13.19
CA ASP A 206 4.66 -5.29 -14.07
C ASP A 206 4.62 -3.78 -14.37
N LEU A 207 5.29 -2.93 -13.58
CA LEU A 207 5.38 -1.48 -13.79
C LEU A 207 6.37 -1.11 -14.90
N PRO A 208 6.07 -0.16 -15.81
CA PRO A 208 6.93 0.22 -16.94
C PRO A 208 8.43 0.41 -16.62
N ASN A 209 9.32 -0.24 -17.37
CA ASN A 209 10.76 -0.28 -17.11
C ASN A 209 11.44 1.07 -17.38
N ASP A 210 10.90 1.85 -18.32
CA ASP A 210 11.41 3.16 -18.74
C ASP A 210 11.03 4.30 -17.77
N LYS A 211 10.20 4.01 -16.75
CA LYS A 211 9.70 5.02 -15.80
C LYS A 211 10.33 4.97 -14.42
N TRP A 212 11.31 4.09 -14.20
CA TRP A 212 12.10 4.08 -12.98
C TRP A 212 13.08 5.26 -12.94
N LEU A 213 13.10 5.96 -11.81
CA LEU A 213 13.84 7.19 -11.55
C LEU A 213 14.83 6.99 -10.41
N SER A 214 15.86 7.83 -10.37
CA SER A 214 16.67 8.00 -9.15
C SER A 214 15.85 8.67 -8.03
N TYR A 215 16.34 8.53 -6.79
CA TYR A 215 15.76 9.20 -5.62
C TYR A 215 15.50 10.70 -5.85
N LYS A 216 16.52 11.43 -6.34
CA LYS A 216 16.46 12.88 -6.53
C LYS A 216 15.42 13.26 -7.60
N GLU A 217 15.39 12.52 -8.71
CA GLU A 217 14.44 12.78 -9.78
C GLU A 217 13.00 12.52 -9.35
N ALA A 218 12.74 11.41 -8.65
CA ALA A 218 11.41 11.07 -8.16
C ALA A 218 10.91 12.11 -7.15
N LEU A 219 11.74 12.49 -6.17
CA LEU A 219 11.38 13.51 -5.19
C LEU A 219 11.10 14.86 -5.87
N THR A 220 11.99 15.33 -6.76
CA THR A 220 11.78 16.60 -7.48
C THR A 220 10.51 16.58 -8.33
N ARG A 221 10.21 15.48 -9.03
CA ARG A 221 8.97 15.36 -9.81
C ARG A 221 7.75 15.39 -8.91
N TYR A 222 7.82 14.74 -7.74
CA TYR A 222 6.71 14.74 -6.79
C TYR A 222 6.47 16.11 -6.15
N GLU A 223 7.53 16.84 -5.79
CA GLU A 223 7.42 18.20 -5.27
C GLU A 223 6.75 19.14 -6.28
N LYS A 224 7.18 19.09 -7.56
CA LYS A 224 6.52 19.83 -8.66
C LYS A 224 5.05 19.44 -8.84
N TYR A 225 4.74 18.14 -8.74
CA TYR A 225 3.36 17.66 -8.78
C TYR A 225 2.54 18.25 -7.63
N LYS A 226 3.06 18.28 -6.40
CA LYS A 226 2.37 18.86 -5.23
C LYS A 226 2.18 20.37 -5.37
N GLU A 227 3.20 21.10 -5.81
CA GLU A 227 3.11 22.54 -6.07
C GLU A 227 2.01 22.85 -7.09
N LEU A 228 2.01 22.15 -8.22
CA LEU A 228 1.01 22.35 -9.26
C LEU A 228 -0.39 21.91 -8.80
N LYS A 229 -0.49 20.86 -7.98
CA LYS A 229 -1.77 20.40 -7.41
C LYS A 229 -2.41 21.43 -6.48
N ILE A 230 -1.60 22.22 -5.76
CA ILE A 230 -2.12 23.32 -4.91
C ILE A 230 -2.72 24.43 -5.80
N ILE A 231 -2.11 24.67 -6.97
CA ILE A 231 -2.57 25.68 -7.93
C ILE A 231 -3.85 25.22 -8.63
N ASP A 232 -3.86 23.98 -9.15
CA ASP A 232 -5.00 23.42 -9.88
C ASP A 232 -5.04 21.89 -9.78
N ASN A 233 -5.96 21.38 -8.96
CA ASN A 233 -6.23 19.95 -8.80
C ASN A 233 -7.42 19.44 -9.61
N LYS A 234 -8.03 20.29 -10.47
CA LYS A 234 -9.22 19.96 -11.24
C LYS A 234 -8.94 19.73 -12.72
N GLU A 235 -7.99 20.46 -13.28
CA GLU A 235 -7.69 20.41 -14.71
C GLU A 235 -6.23 20.01 -14.97
N LEU A 236 -5.28 20.57 -14.19
CA LEU A 236 -3.85 20.33 -14.43
C LEU A 236 -3.32 19.08 -13.73
N VAL A 237 -3.76 18.81 -12.49
CA VAL A 237 -3.21 17.73 -11.65
C VAL A 237 -4.30 16.85 -11.05
N LEU A 238 -4.70 15.87 -11.84
CA LEU A 238 -5.71 14.89 -11.49
C LEU A 238 -5.16 13.75 -10.62
N GLY A 239 -6.02 13.23 -9.73
CA GLY A 239 -5.75 12.01 -8.98
C GLY A 239 -4.78 12.16 -7.80
N TRP A 240 -4.16 11.05 -7.41
CA TRP A 240 -3.10 10.97 -6.41
C TRP A 240 -2.05 9.97 -6.89
N LEU A 241 -0.86 10.05 -6.30
CA LEU A 241 0.25 9.21 -6.70
C LEU A 241 0.64 8.28 -5.56
N ASP A 242 1.00 7.06 -5.96
CA ASP A 242 1.76 6.15 -5.11
C ASP A 242 3.24 6.22 -5.50
N LEU A 243 4.09 6.00 -4.51
CA LEU A 243 5.53 5.83 -4.68
C LEU A 243 5.88 4.35 -4.63
N HIS A 244 6.24 3.80 -5.77
CA HIS A 244 6.87 2.49 -5.83
C HIS A 244 8.39 2.64 -5.69
N ALA A 245 9.03 1.70 -5.01
CA ALA A 245 10.48 1.65 -4.88
C ALA A 245 11.04 0.23 -5.05
N SER A 246 12.24 0.13 -5.62
CA SER A 246 13.02 -1.11 -5.78
C SER A 246 14.43 -0.94 -5.22
N LEU A 247 14.93 -2.01 -4.59
CA LEU A 247 16.36 -2.18 -4.29
C LEU A 247 17.21 -2.07 -5.56
#